data_AF-A0A7W1C563-F1
#
_entry.id   AF-A0A7W1C563-F1
#
_cell.length_a   1.000
_cell.length_b   1.000
_cell.length_c   1.000
_cell.angle_alpha   90.00
_cell.angle_beta   90.00
_cell.angle_gamma   90.00
#
_symmetry.space_group_name_H-M   'P 1'
#
loop_
_entity.id
_entity.type
_entity.pdbx_description
1 polymer ?
#
loop_
_entity_poly.entity_id
_entity_poly.type
_entity_poly.pdbx_seq_one_letter_code
_entity_poly.pdbx_strand_id
1 'polypeptide(L)'
;MNDAMHAAYGAYLQSLADLLLLRDWEVELKREWADADAYAQACTFDTENHIAIRVTEGFLGHPPEERREWLTHELLHAVMARVNRGVARLGECVPDHLAVQLTCNQHEEESEIVVQQLARIIAPFLPLPPEMA
;
A
#
# COMPACT_ATOMS: atom_id res chain seq x y z
N MET A 1 -3.82 4.70 17.08
CA MET A 1 -2.78 5.75 17.06
C MET A 1 -3.36 7.04 17.64
N ASN A 2 -2.62 7.86 18.40
CA ASN A 2 -3.14 9.16 18.88
C ASN A 2 -3.12 10.22 17.76
N ASP A 3 -3.73 11.39 18.00
CA ASP A 3 -3.86 12.46 16.98
C ASP A 3 -2.52 12.98 16.46
N ALA A 4 -1.56 13.21 17.36
CA ALA A 4 -0.25 13.73 17.00
C ALA A 4 0.53 12.74 16.12
N MET A 5 0.48 11.45 16.47
CA MET A 5 1.11 10.38 15.71
C MET A 5 0.44 10.19 14.36
N HIS A 6 -0.89 10.27 14.30
CA HIS A 6 -1.64 10.15 13.06
C HIS A 6 -1.27 11.28 12.10
N ALA A 7 -1.17 12.51 12.60
CA ALA A 7 -0.74 13.65 11.80
C ALA A 7 0.71 13.48 11.31
N ALA A 8 1.63 13.03 12.17
CA ALA A 8 3.03 12.82 11.82
C ALA A 8 3.20 11.74 10.74
N TYR A 9 2.50 10.60 10.88
CA TYR A 9 2.55 9.52 9.89
C TYR A 9 1.83 9.89 8.59
N GLY A 10 0.74 10.65 8.64
CA GLY A 10 0.11 11.20 7.44
C GLY A 10 1.07 12.09 6.64
N ALA A 11 1.77 13.01 7.31
CA ALA A 11 2.78 13.85 6.66
C ALA A 11 3.97 13.04 6.12
N TYR A 12 4.40 12.01 6.85
CA TYR A 12 5.45 11.10 6.41
C TYR A 12 5.03 10.34 5.14
N LEU A 13 3.83 9.78 5.11
CA LEU A 13 3.27 9.08 3.94
C LEU A 13 3.20 9.99 2.72
N GLN A 14 2.75 11.23 2.88
CA GLN A 14 2.76 12.21 1.80
C GLN A 14 4.18 12.48 1.27
N SER A 15 5.16 12.59 2.18
CA SER A 15 6.57 12.78 1.80
C SER A 15 7.12 11.59 1.01
N LEU A 16 6.76 10.36 1.40
CA LEU A 16 7.13 9.16 0.65
C LEU A 16 6.47 9.14 -0.73
N ALA A 17 5.18 9.47 -0.81
CA ALA A 17 4.43 9.55 -2.07
C ALA A 17 5.09 10.54 -3.05
N ASP A 18 5.52 11.71 -2.57
CA ASP A 18 6.21 12.71 -3.39
C ASP A 18 7.55 12.20 -3.95
N LEU A 19 8.30 11.42 -3.16
CA LEU A 19 9.56 10.78 -3.57
C LEU A 19 9.35 9.64 -4.57
N LEU A 20 8.23 8.92 -4.43
CA LEU A 20 7.79 7.87 -5.35
C LEU A 20 7.08 8.43 -6.60
N LEU A 21 7.01 9.75 -6.74
CA LEU A 21 6.35 10.46 -7.85
C LEU A 21 4.84 10.22 -7.95
N LEU A 22 4.18 9.90 -6.83
CA LEU A 22 2.73 9.73 -6.71
C LEU A 22 2.01 11.08 -6.48
N ARG A 23 2.44 12.14 -7.17
CA ARG A 23 1.97 13.53 -6.92
C ARG A 23 0.52 13.76 -7.36
N ASP A 24 0.03 12.92 -8.25
CA ASP A 24 -1.37 12.91 -8.70
C ASP A 24 -2.25 11.99 -7.84
N TRP A 25 -1.70 11.43 -6.76
CA TRP A 25 -2.43 10.61 -5.81
C TRP A 25 -2.76 11.35 -4.52
N GLU A 26 -4.00 11.21 -4.05
CA GLU A 26 -4.37 11.51 -2.67
C GLU A 26 -3.95 10.33 -1.79
N VAL A 27 -3.18 10.61 -0.74
CA VAL A 27 -2.71 9.60 0.21
C VAL A 27 -3.29 9.88 1.58
N GLU A 28 -4.11 8.95 2.07
CA GLU A 28 -4.79 9.10 3.35
C GLU A 28 -4.35 8.02 4.34
N LEU A 29 -3.88 8.41 5.52
CA LEU A 29 -3.80 7.48 6.66
C LEU A 29 -5.16 7.41 7.33
N LYS A 30 -5.71 6.20 7.43
CA LYS A 30 -6.97 5.91 8.09
C LYS A 30 -6.79 5.68 9.58
N ARG A 31 -7.85 5.94 10.36
CA ARG A 31 -7.87 5.70 11.81
C ARG A 31 -8.27 4.29 12.17
N GLU A 32 -8.94 3.61 11.27
CA GLU A 32 -9.27 2.20 11.36
C GLU A 32 -8.01 1.35 11.28
N TRP A 33 -8.04 0.22 11.98
CA TRP A 33 -6.94 -0.73 11.95
C TRP A 33 -6.95 -1.55 10.64
N ALA A 34 -5.76 -1.97 10.22
CA ALA A 34 -5.61 -2.98 9.18
C ALA A 34 -6.20 -4.33 9.63
N ASP A 35 -6.40 -5.24 8.68
CA ASP A 35 -6.83 -6.61 8.98
C ASP A 35 -5.82 -7.33 9.88
N ALA A 36 -6.30 -8.33 10.62
CA ALA A 36 -5.55 -8.97 11.71
C ALA A 36 -4.27 -9.71 11.25
N ASP A 37 -4.19 -10.04 9.96
CA ASP A 37 -3.08 -10.72 9.30
C ASP A 37 -2.13 -9.77 8.55
N ALA A 38 -2.38 -8.45 8.60
CA ALA A 38 -1.59 -7.45 7.91
C ALA A 38 -0.97 -6.42 8.88
N TYR A 39 0.29 -6.04 8.66
CA TYR A 39 0.94 -4.96 9.43
C TYR A 39 0.53 -3.57 8.94
N ALA A 40 0.34 -3.45 7.63
CA ALA A 40 -0.24 -2.31 6.95
C ALA A 40 -1.12 -2.83 5.80
N GLN A 41 -2.05 -2.02 5.34
CA GLN A 41 -2.98 -2.38 4.27
C GLN A 41 -3.36 -1.15 3.45
N ALA A 42 -3.23 -1.25 2.15
CA ALA A 42 -3.71 -0.29 1.18
C ALA A 42 -5.12 -0.63 0.68
N CYS A 43 -5.91 0.40 0.42
CA CYS A 43 -7.12 0.36 -0.39
C CYS A 43 -6.99 1.44 -1.46
N THR A 44 -6.95 1.05 -2.72
CA THR A 44 -6.92 1.99 -3.84
C THR A 44 -8.33 2.25 -4.36
N PHE A 45 -8.63 3.52 -4.64
CA PHE A 45 -9.90 3.97 -5.18
C PHE A 45 -9.72 4.40 -6.63
N ASP A 46 -10.15 3.51 -7.51
CA ASP A 46 -9.89 3.50 -8.95
C ASP A 46 -10.32 4.73 -9.75
N THR A 47 -11.25 5.54 -9.23
CA THR A 47 -11.79 6.70 -9.93
C THR A 47 -11.08 8.01 -9.59
N GLU A 48 -10.32 8.03 -8.49
CA GLU A 48 -9.90 9.29 -7.86
C GLU A 48 -8.38 9.38 -7.64
N ASN A 49 -7.58 8.41 -8.16
CA ASN A 49 -6.16 8.27 -7.80
C ASN A 49 -5.98 8.44 -6.27
N HIS A 50 -6.80 7.74 -5.48
CA HIS A 50 -6.76 7.87 -4.03
C HIS A 50 -6.32 6.53 -3.44
N ILE A 51 -5.38 6.55 -2.51
CA ILE A 51 -4.97 5.41 -1.71
C ILE A 51 -5.16 5.71 -0.22
N ALA A 52 -5.94 4.85 0.44
CA ALA A 52 -6.09 4.85 1.87
C ALA A 52 -5.21 3.76 2.49
N ILE A 53 -4.42 4.11 3.48
CA ILE A 53 -3.52 3.20 4.19
C ILE A 53 -4.04 3.03 5.62
N ARG A 54 -4.12 1.79 6.07
CA ARG A 54 -4.35 1.40 7.46
C ARG A 54 -3.10 0.72 8.00
N VAL A 55 -2.90 0.80 9.31
CA VAL A 55 -1.84 0.07 10.01
C VAL A 55 -2.43 -0.76 11.13
N THR A 56 -1.74 -1.80 11.57
CA THR A 56 -2.18 -2.59 12.73
C THR A 56 -1.87 -1.89 14.06
N GLU A 57 -2.49 -2.34 15.16
CA GLU A 57 -2.25 -1.79 16.50
C GLU A 57 -0.79 -1.93 16.94
N GLY A 58 -0.16 -3.06 16.60
CA GLY A 58 1.24 -3.36 16.92
C GLY A 58 2.26 -2.69 15.99
N PHE A 59 1.83 -1.97 14.95
CA PHE A 59 2.70 -1.43 13.89
C PHE A 59 3.87 -0.62 14.45
N LEU A 60 3.62 0.19 15.48
CA LEU A 60 4.61 1.08 16.08
C LEU A 60 5.66 0.36 16.94
N GLY A 61 5.41 -0.90 17.30
CA GLY A 61 6.35 -1.75 18.03
C GLY A 61 7.48 -2.30 17.15
N HIS A 62 7.40 -2.11 15.82
CA HIS A 62 8.39 -2.61 14.88
C HIS A 62 9.53 -1.60 14.63
N PRO A 63 10.73 -2.09 14.24
CA PRO A 63 11.83 -1.24 13.80
C PRO A 63 11.40 -0.20 12.75
N PRO A 64 11.96 1.03 12.77
CA PRO A 64 11.62 2.06 11.80
C PRO A 64 11.87 1.63 10.35
N GLU A 65 12.86 0.76 10.11
CA GLU A 65 13.17 0.21 8.79
C GLU A 65 12.06 -0.70 8.26
N GLU A 66 11.50 -1.58 9.11
CA GLU A 66 10.38 -2.45 8.76
C GLU A 66 9.13 -1.62 8.45
N ARG A 67 8.83 -0.65 9.33
CA ARG A 67 7.70 0.28 9.14
C ARG A 67 7.83 1.06 7.82
N ARG A 68 9.03 1.53 7.48
CA ARG A 68 9.31 2.18 6.21
C ARG A 68 9.06 1.25 5.02
N GLU A 69 9.54 0.00 5.08
CA GLU A 69 9.35 -0.98 4.02
C GLU A 69 7.87 -1.25 3.80
N TRP A 70 7.09 -1.51 4.85
CA TRP A 70 5.66 -1.77 4.73
C TRP A 70 4.88 -0.58 4.18
N LEU A 71 5.15 0.64 4.66
CA LEU A 71 4.47 1.81 4.10
C LEU A 71 4.87 2.08 2.65
N THR A 72 6.11 1.73 2.27
CA THR A 72 6.54 1.78 0.87
C THR A 72 5.82 0.72 0.02
N HIS A 73 5.65 -0.49 0.55
CA HIS A 73 4.84 -1.56 -0.06
C HIS A 73 3.43 -1.08 -0.34
N GLU A 74 2.75 -0.54 0.68
CA GLU A 74 1.39 -0.04 0.52
C GLU A 74 1.30 1.08 -0.53
N LEU A 75 2.23 2.03 -0.53
CA LEU A 75 2.23 3.09 -1.54
C LEU A 75 2.47 2.58 -2.97
N LEU A 76 3.26 1.52 -3.14
CA LEU A 76 3.52 0.94 -4.46
C LEU A 76 2.29 0.24 -5.06
N HIS A 77 1.28 -0.10 -4.25
CA HIS A 77 -0.03 -0.52 -4.78
C HIS A 77 -0.70 0.55 -5.62
N ALA A 78 -0.46 1.84 -5.34
CA ALA A 78 -0.94 2.93 -6.19
C ALA A 78 -0.35 2.85 -7.61
N VAL A 79 0.92 2.46 -7.75
CA VAL A 79 1.58 2.30 -9.06
C VAL A 79 0.93 1.16 -9.85
N MET A 80 0.55 0.09 -9.17
CA MET A 80 -0.04 -1.11 -9.79
C MET A 80 -1.55 -1.01 -10.02
N ALA A 81 -2.25 -0.07 -9.37
CA ALA A 81 -3.71 0.01 -9.35
C ALA A 81 -4.36 -0.07 -10.74
N ARG A 82 -3.84 0.67 -11.73
CA ARG A 82 -4.40 0.68 -13.10
C ARG A 82 -4.20 -0.65 -13.82
N VAL A 83 -3.09 -1.34 -13.58
CA VAL A 83 -2.82 -2.67 -14.14
C VAL A 83 -3.77 -3.69 -13.50
N ASN A 84 -3.87 -3.69 -12.18
CA ASN A 84 -4.74 -4.58 -11.42
C ASN A 84 -6.20 -4.42 -11.87
N ARG A 85 -6.66 -3.18 -12.04
CA ARG A 85 -7.99 -2.89 -12.58
C ARG A 85 -8.19 -3.42 -14.00
N GLY A 86 -7.19 -3.26 -14.86
CA GLY A 86 -7.23 -3.79 -16.22
C GLY A 86 -7.44 -5.30 -16.23
N VAL A 87 -6.71 -6.01 -15.38
CA VAL A 87 -6.83 -7.48 -15.22
C VAL A 87 -8.19 -7.86 -14.62
N ALA A 88 -8.66 -7.17 -13.59
CA ALA A 88 -9.99 -7.41 -13.00
C ALA A 88 -11.11 -7.30 -14.05
N ARG A 89 -11.09 -6.24 -14.88
CA ARG A 89 -12.05 -6.06 -15.99
C ARG A 89 -11.96 -7.12 -17.07
N LEU A 90 -10.76 -7.64 -17.35
CA LEU A 90 -10.60 -8.78 -18.25
C LEU A 90 -11.26 -10.03 -17.63
N GLY A 91 -11.12 -10.22 -16.32
CA GLY A 91 -11.78 -11.29 -15.57
C GLY A 91 -13.31 -11.27 -15.72
N GLU A 92 -13.94 -10.09 -15.67
CA GLU A 92 -15.40 -9.91 -15.89
C GLU A 92 -15.87 -10.36 -17.28
N CYS A 93 -14.95 -10.43 -18.26
CA CYS A 93 -15.27 -10.78 -19.64
C CYS A 93 -15.10 -12.29 -19.93
N VAL A 94 -14.64 -13.09 -18.98
CA VAL A 94 -14.36 -14.53 -19.21
C VAL A 94 -15.28 -15.41 -18.34
N PRO A 95 -15.86 -16.51 -18.90
CA PRO A 95 -16.79 -17.36 -18.16
C PRO A 95 -16.25 -17.93 -16.82
N ASP A 96 -17.17 -18.03 -15.87
CA ASP A 96 -17.03 -17.72 -14.44
C ASP A 96 -16.07 -18.54 -13.56
N HIS A 97 -15.34 -19.55 -14.03
CA HIS A 97 -14.71 -20.50 -13.09
C HIS A 97 -13.22 -20.73 -13.29
N LEU A 98 -12.76 -20.97 -14.52
CA LEU A 98 -11.32 -21.23 -14.72
C LEU A 98 -10.51 -19.94 -14.86
N ALA A 99 -11.06 -18.93 -15.52
CA ALA A 99 -10.34 -17.70 -15.81
C ALA A 99 -10.23 -16.76 -14.62
N VAL A 100 -11.26 -16.70 -13.75
CA VAL A 100 -11.17 -15.92 -12.52
C VAL A 100 -10.10 -16.53 -11.60
N GLN A 101 -10.12 -17.84 -11.37
CA GLN A 101 -9.15 -18.51 -10.50
C GLN A 101 -7.72 -18.49 -11.04
N LEU A 102 -7.51 -18.72 -12.35
CA LEU A 102 -6.15 -18.73 -12.92
C LEU A 102 -5.60 -17.33 -13.19
N THR A 103 -6.45 -16.36 -13.55
CA THR A 103 -5.96 -15.05 -14.01
C THR A 103 -6.01 -14.00 -12.91
N CYS A 104 -7.00 -14.01 -12.02
CA CYS A 104 -7.09 -12.99 -10.96
C CYS A 104 -6.21 -13.36 -9.76
N ASN A 105 -6.36 -14.57 -9.20
CA ASN A 105 -5.59 -14.97 -8.02
C ASN A 105 -4.08 -15.01 -8.32
N GLN A 106 -3.67 -15.60 -9.45
CA GLN A 106 -2.26 -15.60 -9.84
C GLN A 106 -1.75 -14.16 -10.06
N HIS A 107 -2.54 -13.30 -10.71
CA HIS A 107 -2.12 -11.91 -10.92
C HIS A 107 -1.99 -11.14 -9.61
N GLU A 108 -2.91 -11.33 -8.68
CA GLU A 108 -2.85 -10.71 -7.35
C GLU A 108 -1.60 -11.19 -6.59
N GLU A 109 -1.36 -12.50 -6.52
CA GLU A 109 -0.18 -13.09 -5.87
C GLU A 109 1.13 -12.57 -6.49
N GLU A 110 1.26 -12.60 -7.81
CA GLU A 110 2.46 -12.10 -8.50
C GLU A 110 2.61 -10.58 -8.35
N SER A 111 1.50 -9.83 -8.31
CA SER A 111 1.54 -8.39 -8.09
C SER A 111 2.01 -8.04 -6.69
N GLU A 112 1.53 -8.74 -5.66
CA GLU A 112 2.01 -8.59 -4.29
C GLU A 112 3.50 -8.93 -4.18
N ILE A 113 3.96 -10.00 -4.84
CA ILE A 113 5.39 -10.35 -4.89
C ILE A 113 6.20 -9.22 -5.54
N VAL A 114 5.75 -8.69 -6.69
CA VAL A 114 6.44 -7.58 -7.37
C VAL A 114 6.49 -6.35 -6.48
N VAL A 115 5.36 -5.95 -5.88
CA VAL A 115 5.27 -4.80 -4.96
C VAL A 115 6.22 -4.98 -3.78
N GLN A 116 6.25 -6.17 -3.17
CA GLN A 116 7.14 -6.48 -2.06
C GLN A 116 8.62 -6.44 -2.44
N GLN A 117 9.01 -6.94 -3.61
CA GLN A 117 10.40 -6.88 -4.07
C GLN A 117 10.81 -5.43 -4.38
N LEU A 118 9.93 -4.65 -5.02
CA LEU A 118 10.17 -3.24 -5.27
C LEU A 118 10.30 -2.46 -3.96
N ALA A 119 9.46 -2.73 -2.96
CA ALA A 119 9.53 -2.12 -1.65
C ALA A 119 10.90 -2.37 -0.99
N ARG A 120 11.41 -3.61 -1.02
CA ARG A 120 12.74 -3.96 -0.48
C ARG A 120 13.88 -3.25 -1.19
N ILE A 121 13.75 -3.03 -2.50
CA ILE A 121 14.76 -2.34 -3.31
C ILE A 121 14.73 -0.83 -3.02
N ILE A 122 13.54 -0.24 -2.93
CA ILE A 122 13.35 1.22 -2.89
C ILE A 122 13.42 1.76 -1.46
N ALA A 123 12.79 1.09 -0.50
CA ALA A 123 12.67 1.56 0.89
C ALA A 123 14.00 1.98 1.52
N PRO A 124 15.14 1.29 1.32
CA PRO A 124 16.43 1.72 1.88
C PRO A 124 16.85 3.15 1.50
N PHE A 125 16.37 3.68 0.37
CA PHE A 125 16.66 5.02 -0.12
C PHE A 125 15.65 6.09 0.33
N LEU A 126 14.61 5.69 1.06
CA LEU A 126 13.58 6.58 1.60
C LEU A 126 13.89 6.95 3.06
N PRO A 127 13.45 8.14 3.53
CA PRO A 127 13.65 8.56 4.91
C PRO A 127 12.97 7.59 5.87
N LEU A 128 13.54 7.41 7.07
CA LEU A 128 12.90 6.65 8.14
C LEU A 128 11.64 7.38 8.65
N PRO A 129 10.63 6.65 9.16
CA PRO A 129 9.47 7.25 9.80
C PRO A 129 9.90 8.06 11.04
N PRO A 130 9.07 9.02 11.48
CA PRO A 130 9.37 9.81 12.67
C PRO A 130 9.58 8.91 13.89
N GLU A 131 10.69 9.14 14.59
CA GLU A 131 10.90 8.60 15.93
C GLU A 131 10.05 9.40 16.91
N MET A 132 9.29 8.70 17.74
CA MET A 132 8.50 9.32 18.81
C MET A 132 9.29 9.19 20.11
N ALA A 133 9.49 10.32 20.80
CA ALA A 133 10.03 10.38 22.15
C ALA A 133 9.01 9.94 23.21
#